data_AF-A0A7C5KIU2-F1
#
_entry.id   AF-A0A7C5KIU2-F1
#
_cell.length_a   1.000
_cell.length_b   1.000
_cell.length_c   1.000
_cell.angle_alpha   90.00
_cell.angle_beta   90.00
_cell.angle_gamma   90.00
#
_symmetry.space_group_name_H-M   'P 1'
#
loop_
_entity.id
_entity.type
_entity.pdbx_description
1 polymer ?
#
loop_
_entity_poly.entity_id
_entity_poly.type
_entity_poly.pdbx_seq_one_letter_code
_entity_poly.pdbx_strand_id
1 'polypeptide(L)'
;GLLSSEEVDEEEIERLKEGDVLEAAFSEFARDRQDLYEPLIAERDRYMAAKLLLAARRHPGKHILAVVGAGHLKGIVEQLQSIQDPEAELERLDAEPPRSPWPRLLPWLIVALVLFGFWLGFSRSSDLGWQLVWDWVAINGGLSALGALFAAAHPLTVLTAFVAAPITSLNPTIGAGMVTAAAELMLRKPQVRDFASLRHDVAEWRGWWRNRVSRTLLVFLFSTLGSAVGTYLAGFRIFDRLTG
;
A
#
# COMPACT_ATOMS: atom_id res chain seq x y z
N GLY A 1 38.96 -10.05 5.40
CA GLY A 1 39.50 -11.38 5.09
C GLY A 1 38.56 -12.41 5.68
N LEU A 2 38.54 -13.60 5.09
CA LEU A 2 37.67 -14.76 5.32
C LEU A 2 36.52 -14.88 4.31
N LEU A 3 36.91 -15.11 3.05
CA LEU A 3 36.15 -15.91 2.10
C LEU A 3 36.66 -17.35 2.28
N SER A 4 35.88 -18.20 2.97
CA SER A 4 36.05 -19.65 2.92
C SER A 4 34.90 -20.19 2.10
N SER A 5 35.18 -20.62 0.88
CA SER A 5 34.30 -21.49 0.10
C SER A 5 34.52 -22.90 0.61
N GLU A 6 33.78 -23.32 1.63
CA GLU A 6 33.64 -24.75 1.92
C GLU A 6 32.73 -25.33 0.84
N GLU A 7 33.27 -26.26 0.06
CA GLU A 7 32.51 -27.11 -0.84
C GLU A 7 31.50 -27.88 0.01
N VAL A 8 30.22 -27.56 -0.15
CA VAL A 8 29.14 -28.26 0.55
C VAL A 8 29.10 -29.69 0.00
N ASP A 9 29.38 -30.65 0.89
CA ASP A 9 29.46 -32.08 0.54
C ASP A 9 28.09 -32.62 0.12
N GLU A 10 28.05 -33.52 -0.84
CA GLU A 10 26.81 -34.05 -1.41
C GLU A 10 26.02 -34.88 -0.38
N GLU A 11 26.73 -35.46 0.61
CA GLU A 11 26.16 -36.09 1.81
C GLU A 11 25.45 -35.08 2.74
N GLU A 12 25.91 -33.82 2.81
CA GLU A 12 25.31 -32.79 3.66
C GLU A 12 24.03 -32.22 3.01
N ILE A 13 24.01 -32.18 1.67
CA ILE A 13 22.80 -31.91 0.88
C ILE A 13 21.79 -33.08 0.99
N GLU A 14 22.25 -34.32 1.10
CA GLU A 14 21.37 -35.49 1.31
C GLU A 14 20.74 -35.51 2.71
N ARG A 15 21.47 -35.10 3.76
CA ARG A 15 20.86 -34.91 5.10
C ARG A 15 19.83 -33.79 5.14
N LEU A 16 19.92 -32.81 4.25
CA LEU A 16 18.88 -31.79 4.05
C LEU A 16 17.68 -32.28 3.23
N LYS A 17 17.78 -33.45 2.57
CA LYS A 17 16.65 -34.12 1.89
C LYS A 17 15.82 -35.02 2.81
N GLU A 18 16.30 -35.29 4.01
CA GLU A 18 15.47 -35.90 5.04
C GLU A 18 14.49 -34.84 5.56
N GLY A 19 13.21 -35.00 5.21
CA GLY A 19 12.13 -34.04 5.47
C GLY A 19 11.92 -33.62 6.93
N ASP A 20 12.73 -34.12 7.87
CA ASP A 20 12.53 -33.98 9.31
C ASP A 20 13.00 -32.61 9.85
N VAL A 21 14.01 -31.96 9.26
CA VAL A 21 14.50 -30.64 9.78
C VAL A 21 13.58 -29.50 9.36
N LEU A 22 13.11 -29.50 8.12
CA LEU A 22 12.13 -28.53 7.63
C LEU A 22 10.76 -28.75 8.27
N GLU A 23 10.31 -30.00 8.40
CA GLU A 23 9.02 -30.30 9.02
C GLU A 23 9.03 -30.04 10.54
N ALA A 24 10.16 -30.25 11.23
CA ALA A 24 10.33 -29.83 12.63
C ALA A 24 10.28 -28.31 12.78
N ALA A 25 10.98 -27.56 11.93
CA ALA A 25 10.94 -26.10 11.95
C ALA A 25 9.54 -25.55 11.63
N PHE A 26 8.84 -26.12 10.64
CA PHE A 26 7.45 -25.74 10.33
C PHE A 26 6.48 -26.13 11.44
N SER A 27 6.66 -27.27 12.10
CA SER A 27 5.82 -27.72 13.22
C SER A 27 6.03 -26.87 14.48
N GLU A 28 7.26 -26.42 14.74
CA GLU A 28 7.58 -25.48 15.81
C GLU A 28 6.99 -24.09 15.50
N PHE A 29 7.12 -23.61 14.26
CA PHE A 29 6.49 -22.36 13.78
C PHE A 29 4.96 -22.41 13.83
N ALA A 30 4.35 -23.55 13.51
CA ALA A 30 2.91 -23.78 13.57
C ALA A 30 2.36 -23.81 15.01
N ARG A 31 3.16 -24.29 15.98
CA ARG A 31 2.78 -24.30 17.40
C ARG A 31 2.87 -22.92 18.04
N ASP A 32 3.85 -22.10 17.65
CA ASP A 32 4.10 -20.80 18.26
C ASP A 32 3.28 -19.67 17.62
N ARG A 33 2.89 -19.80 16.33
CA ARG A 33 2.18 -18.77 15.55
C ARG A 33 1.10 -19.34 14.62
N GLN A 34 0.08 -19.96 15.21
CA GLN A 34 -1.11 -20.43 14.47
C GLN A 34 -1.80 -19.31 13.66
N ASP A 35 -1.75 -18.07 14.17
CA ASP A 35 -2.25 -16.85 13.54
C ASP A 35 -1.61 -16.55 12.17
N LEU A 36 -0.40 -17.05 11.93
CA LEU A 36 0.32 -16.90 10.67
C LEU A 36 0.34 -18.19 9.84
N TYR A 37 0.38 -19.35 10.48
CA TYR A 37 0.41 -20.65 9.82
C TYR A 37 -0.85 -20.94 9.01
N GLU A 38 -2.02 -20.62 9.58
CA GLU A 38 -3.31 -20.93 8.98
C GLU A 38 -3.53 -20.18 7.64
N PRO A 39 -3.40 -18.84 7.56
CA PRO A 39 -3.57 -18.12 6.30
C PRO A 39 -2.42 -18.34 5.29
N LEU A 40 -1.19 -18.65 5.75
CA LEU A 40 -0.05 -18.78 4.84
C LEU A 40 0.16 -20.19 4.29
N ILE A 41 -0.26 -21.25 5.01
CA ILE A 41 0.01 -22.64 4.62
C ILE A 41 -1.30 -23.41 4.47
N ALA A 42 -2.12 -23.49 5.53
CA ALA A 42 -3.32 -24.35 5.52
C ALA A 42 -4.39 -23.88 4.51
N GLU A 43 -4.63 -22.57 4.38
CA GLU A 43 -5.54 -22.02 3.36
C GLU A 43 -5.02 -22.27 1.94
N ARG A 44 -3.70 -22.18 1.72
CA ARG A 44 -3.10 -22.49 0.41
C ARG A 44 -3.23 -23.96 0.06
N ASP A 45 -3.04 -24.86 1.01
CA ASP A 45 -3.22 -26.30 0.81
C ASP A 45 -4.65 -26.65 0.45
N ARG A 46 -5.62 -26.09 1.19
CA ARG A 46 -7.05 -26.22 0.88
C ARG A 46 -7.39 -25.69 -0.50
N TYR A 47 -6.85 -24.53 -0.87
CA TYR A 47 -7.06 -23.95 -2.19
C TYR A 47 -6.51 -24.84 -3.31
N MET A 48 -5.26 -25.31 -3.18
CA MET A 48 -4.62 -26.19 -4.16
C MET A 48 -5.36 -27.52 -4.28
N ALA A 49 -5.74 -28.14 -3.17
CA ALA A 49 -6.54 -29.36 -3.16
C ALA A 49 -7.90 -29.18 -3.83
N ALA A 50 -8.62 -28.09 -3.52
CA ALA A 50 -9.90 -27.79 -4.14
C ALA A 50 -9.77 -27.58 -5.67
N LYS A 51 -8.73 -26.89 -6.14
CA LYS A 51 -8.45 -26.76 -7.60
C LYS A 51 -8.16 -28.11 -8.26
N LEU A 52 -7.42 -28.99 -7.60
CA LEU A 52 -7.12 -30.33 -8.13
C LEU A 52 -8.38 -31.20 -8.21
N LEU A 53 -9.24 -31.17 -7.19
CA LEU A 53 -10.54 -31.87 -7.22
C LEU A 53 -11.45 -31.31 -8.33
N LEU A 54 -11.47 -30.00 -8.53
CA LEU A 54 -12.22 -29.36 -9.60
C LEU A 54 -11.68 -29.79 -10.98
N ALA A 55 -10.36 -29.84 -11.15
CA ALA A 55 -9.74 -30.33 -12.39
C ALA A 55 -10.10 -31.81 -12.66
N ALA A 56 -10.09 -32.65 -11.62
CA ALA A 56 -10.51 -34.04 -11.71
C ALA A 56 -11.98 -34.20 -12.12
N ARG A 57 -12.87 -33.38 -11.55
CA ARG A 57 -14.30 -33.34 -11.93
C ARG A 57 -14.52 -32.89 -13.37
N ARG A 58 -13.75 -31.90 -13.84
CA ARG A 58 -13.84 -31.39 -15.23
C ARG A 58 -13.29 -32.35 -16.27
N HIS A 59 -12.40 -33.26 -15.87
CA HIS A 59 -11.75 -34.22 -16.76
C HIS A 59 -11.87 -35.65 -16.23
N PRO A 60 -13.11 -36.21 -16.18
CA PRO A 60 -13.35 -37.52 -15.60
C PRO A 60 -12.56 -38.60 -16.36
N GLY A 61 -11.91 -39.49 -15.61
CA GLY A 61 -11.13 -40.61 -16.14
C GLY A 61 -9.75 -40.26 -16.72
N LYS A 62 -9.29 -39.01 -16.60
CA LYS A 62 -7.93 -38.62 -16.99
C LYS A 62 -6.97 -38.67 -15.80
N HIS A 63 -5.74 -39.12 -16.05
CA HIS A 63 -4.65 -38.99 -15.09
C HIS A 63 -4.21 -37.52 -15.02
N ILE A 64 -4.14 -36.97 -13.80
CA ILE A 64 -3.69 -35.60 -13.52
C ILE A 64 -2.37 -35.68 -12.76
N LEU A 65 -1.33 -35.06 -13.31
CA LEU A 65 -0.05 -34.88 -12.64
C LEU A 65 0.02 -33.46 -12.09
N ALA A 66 0.20 -33.32 -10.78
CA ALA A 66 0.38 -32.05 -10.11
C ALA A 66 1.81 -31.96 -9.56
N VAL A 67 2.51 -30.87 -9.86
CA VAL A 67 3.84 -30.57 -9.29
C VAL A 67 3.64 -29.53 -8.20
N VAL A 68 3.96 -29.90 -6.96
CA VAL A 68 3.77 -29.06 -5.77
C VAL A 68 5.05 -29.00 -4.96
N GLY A 69 5.23 -27.93 -4.18
CA GLY A 69 6.36 -27.85 -3.25
C GLY A 69 6.23 -28.90 -2.14
N ALA A 70 7.37 -29.46 -1.70
CA ALA A 70 7.39 -30.56 -0.72
C ALA A 70 6.63 -30.24 0.58
N GLY A 71 6.72 -29.00 1.07
CA GLY A 71 6.03 -28.55 2.29
C GLY A 71 4.50 -28.56 2.21
N HIS A 72 3.91 -28.59 1.01
CA HIS A 72 2.46 -28.61 0.79
C HIS A 72 1.92 -30.02 0.51
N LEU A 73 2.79 -30.99 0.23
CA LEU A 73 2.37 -32.31 -0.23
C LEU A 73 1.45 -33.00 0.78
N LYS A 74 1.85 -33.02 2.06
CA LYS A 74 1.10 -33.64 3.15
C LYS A 74 -0.27 -32.98 3.34
N GLY A 75 -0.29 -31.64 3.43
CA GLY A 75 -1.52 -30.88 3.61
C GLY A 75 -2.49 -31.04 2.43
N ILE A 76 -2.00 -31.03 1.19
CA ILE A 76 -2.84 -31.28 0.01
C ILE A 76 -3.46 -32.68 0.05
N VAL A 77 -2.68 -33.72 0.38
CA VAL A 77 -3.20 -35.11 0.45
C VAL A 77 -4.33 -35.22 1.48
N GLU A 78 -4.15 -34.63 2.66
CA GLU A 78 -5.18 -34.60 3.70
C GLU A 78 -6.44 -33.86 3.23
N GLN A 79 -6.27 -32.70 2.57
CA GLN A 79 -7.40 -31.89 2.10
C GLN A 79 -8.14 -32.49 0.90
N LEU A 80 -7.45 -33.24 0.03
CA LEU A 80 -8.07 -33.97 -1.08
C LEU A 80 -9.11 -35.00 -0.60
N GLN A 81 -8.95 -35.52 0.62
CA GLN A 81 -9.88 -36.48 1.22
C GLN A 81 -11.02 -35.79 2.00
N SER A 82 -10.79 -34.59 2.51
CA SER A 82 -11.74 -33.87 3.36
C SER A 82 -12.74 -33.02 2.56
N ILE A 83 -12.31 -32.44 1.43
CA ILE A 83 -13.11 -31.50 0.65
C ILE A 83 -14.18 -32.26 -0.15
N GLN A 84 -15.43 -32.13 0.28
CA GLN A 84 -16.59 -32.71 -0.41
C GLN A 84 -17.07 -31.84 -1.56
N ASP A 85 -17.01 -30.52 -1.42
CA ASP A 85 -17.42 -29.56 -2.43
C ASP A 85 -16.29 -28.55 -2.71
N PRO A 86 -15.46 -28.80 -3.74
CA PRO A 86 -14.37 -27.91 -4.11
C PRO A 86 -14.85 -26.55 -4.66
N GLU A 87 -16.08 -26.45 -5.17
CA GLU A 87 -16.59 -25.17 -5.71
C GLU A 87 -16.98 -24.24 -4.57
N ALA A 88 -17.78 -24.73 -3.63
CA ALA A 88 -18.12 -23.99 -2.41
C ALA A 88 -16.88 -23.65 -1.56
N GLU A 89 -15.89 -24.55 -1.52
CA GLU A 89 -14.64 -24.31 -0.78
C GLU A 89 -13.81 -23.20 -1.40
N LEU A 90 -13.69 -23.16 -2.73
CA LEU A 90 -13.02 -22.07 -3.44
C LEU A 90 -13.75 -20.74 -3.27
N GLU A 91 -15.08 -20.73 -3.35
CA GLU A 91 -15.87 -19.50 -3.11
C GLU A 91 -15.63 -18.94 -1.70
N ARG A 92 -15.53 -19.81 -0.69
CA ARG A 92 -15.23 -19.40 0.68
C ARG A 92 -13.82 -18.85 0.84
N LEU A 93 -12.82 -19.46 0.18
CA LEU A 93 -11.42 -19.04 0.24
C LEU A 93 -11.16 -17.75 -0.58
N ASP A 94 -11.90 -17.55 -1.66
CA ASP A 94 -11.83 -16.34 -2.50
C ASP A 94 -12.69 -15.18 -1.94
N ALA A 95 -13.50 -15.42 -0.91
CA ALA A 95 -14.34 -14.39 -0.30
C ALA A 95 -13.51 -13.39 0.54
N GLU A 96 -13.38 -12.16 0.05
CA GLU A 96 -12.78 -11.08 0.82
C GLU A 96 -13.68 -10.70 2.02
N PRO A 97 -13.12 -10.49 3.23
CA PRO A 97 -13.89 -10.02 4.36
C PRO A 97 -14.55 -8.67 4.02
N PRO A 98 -15.83 -8.47 4.39
CA PRO A 98 -16.55 -7.24 4.04
C PRO A 98 -15.82 -6.03 4.63
N ARG A 99 -15.36 -5.13 3.77
CA ARG A 99 -14.69 -3.90 4.20
C ARG A 99 -15.66 -3.09 5.06
N SER A 100 -15.24 -2.73 6.28
CA SER A 100 -15.99 -1.78 7.11
C SER A 100 -16.26 -0.49 6.32
N PRO A 101 -17.47 0.10 6.38
CA PRO A 101 -17.79 1.32 5.63
C PRO A 101 -17.13 2.58 6.23
N TRP A 102 -16.72 2.54 7.50
CA TRP A 102 -16.21 3.70 8.23
C TRP A 102 -14.94 4.35 7.65
N PRO A 103 -13.90 3.59 7.22
CA PRO A 103 -12.73 4.16 6.56
C PRO A 103 -13.05 4.91 5.27
N ARG A 104 -14.15 4.56 4.59
CA ARG A 104 -14.61 5.27 3.39
C ARG A 104 -15.37 6.55 3.72
N LEU A 105 -16.11 6.58 4.84
CA LEU A 105 -16.92 7.73 5.23
C LEU A 105 -16.12 8.84 5.90
N LEU A 106 -15.07 8.50 6.65
CA LEU A 106 -14.29 9.45 7.44
C LEU A 106 -13.72 10.64 6.64
N PRO A 107 -13.11 10.45 5.45
CA PRO A 107 -12.64 11.58 4.65
C PRO A 107 -13.78 12.49 4.17
N TRP A 108 -14.93 11.92 3.79
CA TRP A 108 -16.11 12.69 3.36
C TRP A 108 -16.68 13.52 4.50
N LEU A 109 -16.65 13.01 5.74
CA LEU A 109 -17.04 13.77 6.92
C LEU A 109 -16.14 15.00 7.13
N ILE A 110 -14.82 14.84 6.99
CA ILE A 110 -13.87 15.97 7.11
C ILE A 110 -14.17 17.05 6.06
N VAL A 111 -14.38 16.65 4.81
CA VAL A 111 -14.76 17.59 3.74
C VAL A 111 -16.07 18.30 4.06
N ALA A 112 -17.08 17.57 4.52
CA ALA A 112 -18.36 18.15 4.91
C ALA A 112 -18.19 19.18 6.04
N LEU A 113 -17.34 18.90 7.04
CA LEU A 113 -17.05 19.82 8.15
C LEU A 113 -16.34 21.10 7.66
N VAL A 114 -15.36 20.98 6.77
CA VAL A 114 -14.65 22.14 6.21
C VAL A 114 -15.59 23.01 5.38
N LEU A 115 -16.39 22.40 4.50
CA LEU A 115 -17.38 23.12 3.68
C LEU A 115 -18.45 23.78 4.55
N PHE A 116 -18.89 23.09 5.60
CA PHE A 116 -19.82 23.66 6.58
C PHE A 116 -19.20 24.84 7.32
N GLY A 117 -17.91 24.77 7.67
CA GLY A 117 -17.17 25.90 8.24
C GLY A 117 -17.13 27.12 7.32
N PHE A 118 -16.88 26.93 6.02
CA PHE A 118 -16.97 28.03 5.05
C PHE A 118 -18.38 28.58 4.95
N TRP A 119 -19.39 27.73 4.86
CA TRP A 119 -20.79 28.14 4.80
C TRP A 119 -21.20 28.97 6.05
N LEU A 120 -20.79 28.55 7.24
CA LEU A 120 -21.00 29.31 8.48
C LEU A 120 -20.25 30.65 8.48
N GLY A 121 -19.03 30.67 7.95
CA GLY A 121 -18.27 31.92 7.82
C GLY A 121 -19.02 32.94 6.96
N PHE A 122 -19.44 32.53 5.76
CA PHE A 122 -20.18 33.38 4.83
C PHE A 122 -21.59 33.76 5.33
N SER A 123 -22.27 32.89 6.09
CA SER A 123 -23.59 33.22 6.65
C SER A 123 -23.53 34.25 7.78
N ARG A 124 -22.39 34.34 8.49
CA ARG A 124 -22.15 35.41 9.48
C ARG A 124 -21.69 36.71 8.83
N SER A 125 -20.69 36.67 7.95
CA SER A 125 -20.25 37.83 7.17
C SER A 125 -19.40 37.42 5.96
N SER A 126 -19.51 38.17 4.86
CA SER A 126 -18.72 37.94 3.65
C SER A 126 -17.21 38.04 3.90
N ASP A 127 -16.80 38.98 4.76
CA ASP A 127 -15.38 39.19 5.08
C ASP A 127 -14.79 38.00 5.84
N LEU A 128 -15.51 37.47 6.83
CA LEU A 128 -15.09 36.27 7.56
C LEU A 128 -14.99 35.07 6.61
N GLY A 129 -15.99 34.85 5.76
CA GLY A 129 -15.97 33.77 4.77
C GLY A 129 -14.72 33.80 3.89
N TRP A 130 -14.37 34.97 3.35
CA TRP A 130 -13.15 35.14 2.55
C TRP A 130 -11.87 34.94 3.35
N GLN A 131 -11.82 35.39 4.62
CA GLN A 131 -10.68 35.13 5.49
C GLN A 131 -10.45 33.64 5.73
N LEU A 132 -11.52 32.86 5.93
CA LEU A 132 -11.43 31.40 6.08
C LEU A 132 -10.90 30.73 4.81
N VAL A 133 -11.37 31.16 3.64
CA VAL A 133 -10.88 30.66 2.35
C VAL A 133 -9.40 30.99 2.16
N TRP A 134 -8.97 32.21 2.47
CA TRP A 134 -7.56 32.61 2.39
C TRP A 134 -6.67 31.83 3.35
N ASP A 135 -7.11 31.65 4.61
CA ASP A 135 -6.41 30.82 5.58
C ASP A 135 -6.27 29.38 5.07
N TRP A 136 -7.34 28.82 4.51
CA TRP A 136 -7.34 27.48 3.93
C TRP A 136 -6.35 27.34 2.79
N VAL A 137 -6.41 28.25 1.81
CA VAL A 137 -5.52 28.23 0.65
C VAL A 137 -4.06 28.44 1.08
N ALA A 138 -3.79 29.41 1.94
CA ALA A 138 -2.44 29.75 2.38
C ALA A 138 -1.80 28.63 3.21
N ILE A 139 -2.54 28.04 4.16
CA ILE A 139 -2.01 26.98 5.03
C ILE A 139 -1.86 25.67 4.25
N ASN A 140 -2.92 25.24 3.54
CA ASN A 140 -2.93 23.96 2.84
C ASN A 140 -2.00 23.98 1.62
N GLY A 141 -2.13 25.01 0.78
CA GLY A 141 -1.26 25.25 -0.36
C GLY A 141 0.19 25.48 0.06
N GLY A 142 0.42 26.32 1.05
CA GLY A 142 1.76 26.65 1.55
C GLY A 142 2.50 25.43 2.08
N LEU A 143 1.88 24.63 2.95
CA LEU A 143 2.52 23.43 3.52
C LEU A 143 2.77 22.35 2.47
N SER A 144 1.84 22.16 1.53
CA SER A 144 2.04 21.23 0.40
C SER A 144 3.19 21.67 -0.51
N ALA A 145 3.27 22.97 -0.83
CA ALA A 145 4.35 23.56 -1.61
C ALA A 145 5.70 23.46 -0.89
N LEU A 146 5.74 23.68 0.43
CA LEU A 146 6.93 23.46 1.24
C LEU A 146 7.37 21.99 1.22
N GLY A 147 6.43 21.05 1.29
CA GLY A 147 6.71 19.62 1.12
C GLY A 147 7.33 19.31 -0.24
N ALA A 148 6.76 19.82 -1.32
CA ALA A 148 7.32 19.68 -2.67
C ALA A 148 8.71 20.33 -2.78
N LEU A 149 8.94 21.47 -2.11
CA LEU A 149 10.23 22.14 -2.07
C LEU A 149 11.28 21.28 -1.35
N PHE A 150 10.93 20.64 -0.22
CA PHE A 150 11.82 19.69 0.48
C PHE A 150 12.17 18.47 -0.37
N ALA A 151 11.25 18.03 -1.23
CA ALA A 151 11.52 16.98 -2.21
C ALA A 151 12.45 17.43 -3.36
N ALA A 152 12.86 18.70 -3.40
CA ALA A 152 13.55 19.33 -4.52
C ALA A 152 12.79 19.17 -5.85
N ALA A 153 11.45 19.33 -5.80
CA ALA A 153 10.59 19.28 -6.97
C ALA A 153 10.94 20.36 -8.00
N HIS A 154 10.47 20.19 -9.24
CA HIS A 154 10.52 21.26 -10.22
C HIS A 154 9.75 22.51 -9.72
N PRO A 155 10.20 23.75 -9.96
CA PRO A 155 9.51 24.95 -9.48
C PRO A 155 8.03 25.04 -9.90
N LEU A 156 7.73 24.60 -11.13
CA LEU A 156 6.34 24.49 -11.58
C LEU A 156 5.53 23.45 -10.79
N THR A 157 6.15 22.34 -10.37
CA THR A 157 5.51 21.35 -9.50
C THR A 157 5.24 21.92 -8.11
N VAL A 158 6.12 22.77 -7.57
CA VAL A 158 5.88 23.48 -6.30
C VAL A 158 4.68 24.43 -6.43
N LEU A 159 4.56 25.15 -7.53
CA LEU A 159 3.39 25.97 -7.84
C LEU A 159 2.12 25.11 -7.99
N THR A 160 2.23 23.98 -8.68
CA THR A 160 1.13 23.00 -8.77
C THR A 160 0.71 22.51 -7.39
N ALA A 161 1.65 22.22 -6.49
CA ALA A 161 1.36 21.80 -5.13
C ALA A 161 0.57 22.87 -4.35
N PHE A 162 0.95 24.14 -4.49
CA PHE A 162 0.27 25.26 -3.84
C PHE A 162 -1.19 25.40 -4.29
N VAL A 163 -1.45 25.30 -5.60
CA VAL A 163 -2.79 25.48 -6.17
C VAL A 163 -3.65 24.22 -6.01
N ALA A 164 -3.06 23.04 -6.21
CA ALA A 164 -3.79 21.78 -6.20
C ALA A 164 -4.19 21.38 -4.77
N ALA A 165 -3.37 21.64 -3.76
CA ALA A 165 -3.62 21.13 -2.41
C ALA A 165 -4.95 21.60 -1.79
N PRO A 166 -5.33 22.90 -1.80
CA PRO A 166 -6.61 23.35 -1.25
C PRO A 166 -7.83 22.74 -1.96
N ILE A 167 -7.72 22.45 -3.26
CA ILE A 167 -8.79 21.86 -4.08
C ILE A 167 -8.88 20.36 -3.83
N THR A 168 -7.75 19.66 -3.88
CA THR A 168 -7.65 18.21 -3.69
C THR A 168 -7.96 17.79 -2.26
N SER A 169 -7.64 18.61 -1.25
CA SER A 169 -8.04 18.34 0.14
C SER A 169 -9.56 18.31 0.35
N LEU A 170 -10.33 18.96 -0.54
CA LEU A 170 -11.81 18.92 -0.54
C LEU A 170 -12.37 17.78 -1.40
N ASN A 171 -11.50 16.94 -1.98
CA ASN A 171 -11.89 15.78 -2.77
C ASN A 171 -11.14 14.52 -2.28
N PRO A 172 -11.80 13.64 -1.50
CA PRO A 172 -11.16 12.44 -0.95
C PRO A 172 -10.59 11.47 -1.98
N THR A 173 -11.00 11.58 -3.26
CA THR A 173 -10.56 10.68 -4.32
C THR A 173 -9.22 11.06 -4.92
N ILE A 174 -8.84 12.34 -4.87
CA ILE A 174 -7.62 12.86 -5.48
C ILE A 174 -6.86 13.67 -4.45
N GLY A 175 -5.68 13.20 -4.02
CA GLY A 175 -4.78 13.92 -3.12
C GLY A 175 -3.76 14.80 -3.84
N ALA A 176 -3.25 15.81 -3.12
CA ALA A 176 -2.26 16.77 -3.62
C ALA A 176 -1.02 16.08 -4.22
N GLY A 177 -0.52 15.02 -3.56
CA GLY A 177 0.62 14.24 -4.05
C GLY A 177 0.42 13.61 -5.41
N MET A 178 -0.78 13.13 -5.73
CA MET A 178 -1.04 12.53 -7.04
C MET A 178 -0.91 13.57 -8.16
N VAL A 179 -1.42 14.78 -7.92
CA VAL A 179 -1.34 15.88 -8.89
C VAL A 179 0.11 16.37 -9.04
N THR A 180 0.84 16.53 -7.92
CA THR A 180 2.24 16.99 -7.96
C THR A 180 3.18 15.94 -8.54
N ALA A 181 2.96 14.65 -8.25
CA ALA A 181 3.72 13.56 -8.86
C ALA A 181 3.49 13.49 -10.36
N ALA A 182 2.23 13.60 -10.80
CA ALA A 182 1.91 13.67 -12.23
C ALA A 182 2.59 14.87 -12.91
N ALA A 183 2.51 16.05 -12.31
CA ALA A 183 3.20 17.25 -12.81
C ALA A 183 4.72 17.05 -12.87
N GLU A 184 5.33 16.49 -11.82
CA GLU A 184 6.77 16.21 -11.78
C GLU A 184 7.17 15.20 -12.86
N LEU A 185 6.39 14.15 -13.08
CA LEU A 185 6.67 13.17 -14.14
C LEU A 185 6.57 13.78 -15.53
N MET A 186 5.61 14.70 -15.75
CA MET A 186 5.47 15.40 -17.03
C MET A 186 6.64 16.35 -17.29
N LEU A 187 7.09 17.08 -16.26
CA LEU A 187 8.15 18.08 -16.34
C LEU A 187 9.56 17.48 -16.30
N ARG A 188 9.77 16.43 -15.50
CA ARG A 188 11.04 15.70 -15.33
C ARG A 188 10.85 14.21 -15.59
N LYS A 189 10.55 13.87 -16.85
CA LYS A 189 10.37 12.48 -17.29
C LYS A 189 11.54 11.59 -16.84
N PRO A 190 11.28 10.51 -16.07
CA PRO A 190 12.30 9.54 -15.73
C PRO A 190 12.69 8.72 -16.96
N GLN A 191 13.95 8.29 -17.01
CA GLN A 191 14.52 7.49 -18.09
C GLN A 191 14.61 6.02 -17.66
N VAL A 192 14.71 5.10 -18.62
CA VAL A 192 14.84 3.65 -18.35
C VAL A 192 16.01 3.36 -17.40
N ARG A 193 17.13 4.10 -17.53
CA ARG A 193 18.28 3.99 -16.63
C ARG A 193 17.96 4.30 -15.16
N ASP A 194 17.02 5.21 -14.90
CA ASP A 194 16.65 5.60 -13.54
C ASP A 194 15.93 4.44 -12.84
N PHE A 195 15.19 3.62 -13.59
CA PHE A 195 14.59 2.39 -13.07
C PHE A 195 15.63 1.30 -12.83
N ALA A 196 16.60 1.16 -13.74
CA ALA A 196 17.68 0.17 -13.60
C ALA A 196 18.56 0.45 -12.36
N SER A 197 18.83 1.72 -12.06
CA SER A 197 19.64 2.11 -10.89
C SER A 197 18.82 2.28 -9.60
N LEU A 198 17.48 2.22 -9.66
CA LEU A 198 16.59 2.55 -8.54
C LEU A 198 16.90 1.76 -7.27
N ARG A 199 17.08 0.43 -7.37
CA ARG A 199 17.38 -0.42 -6.21
C ARG A 199 18.66 0.00 -5.49
N HIS A 200 19.68 0.43 -6.24
CA HIS A 200 20.95 0.89 -5.68
C HIS A 200 20.83 2.31 -5.13
N ASP A 201 20.19 3.22 -5.86
CA ASP A 201 20.02 4.62 -5.44
C ASP A 201 19.15 4.74 -4.17
N VAL A 202 18.14 3.89 -3.99
CA VAL A 202 17.24 3.93 -2.82
C VAL A 202 17.91 3.38 -1.54
N ALA A 203 18.99 2.61 -1.68
CA ALA A 203 19.76 2.10 -0.54
C ALA A 203 20.56 3.22 0.17
N GLU A 204 20.86 4.31 -0.52
CA GLU A 204 21.54 5.48 0.04
C GLU A 204 20.56 6.63 0.25
N TRP A 205 20.60 7.28 1.42
CA TRP A 205 19.75 8.43 1.73
C TRP A 205 19.78 9.53 0.65
N ARG A 206 20.98 9.85 0.14
CA ARG A 206 21.17 10.85 -0.92
C ARG A 206 20.62 10.41 -2.28
N GLY A 207 20.59 9.11 -2.55
CA GLY A 207 20.13 8.58 -3.84
C GLY A 207 18.64 8.80 -4.04
N TRP A 208 17.85 8.91 -2.97
CA TRP A 208 16.43 9.32 -3.02
C TRP A 208 16.21 10.67 -3.71
N TRP A 209 17.07 11.66 -3.45
CA TRP A 209 17.01 12.97 -4.12
C TRP A 209 17.72 12.98 -5.46
N ARG A 210 18.65 12.04 -5.73
CA ARG A 210 19.40 12.02 -7.00
C ARG A 210 18.61 11.37 -8.12
N ASN A 211 17.99 10.22 -7.86
CA ASN A 211 17.24 9.46 -8.85
C ASN A 211 15.85 10.10 -9.09
N ARG A 212 15.47 10.22 -10.37
CA ARG A 212 14.23 10.91 -10.76
C ARG A 212 12.98 10.18 -10.28
N VAL A 213 12.99 8.85 -10.30
CA VAL A 213 11.85 8.01 -9.90
C VAL A 213 11.62 8.13 -8.39
N SER A 214 12.67 7.96 -7.58
CA SER A 214 12.57 8.13 -6.13
C SER A 214 12.23 9.56 -5.75
N ARG A 215 12.75 10.57 -6.47
CA ARG A 215 12.41 11.97 -6.23
C ARG A 215 10.93 12.23 -6.48
N THR A 216 10.35 11.71 -7.56
CA THR A 216 8.90 11.82 -7.79
C THR A 216 8.10 11.22 -6.62
N LEU A 217 8.54 10.10 -6.06
CA LEU A 217 7.92 9.52 -4.86
C LEU A 217 8.05 10.43 -3.63
N LEU A 218 9.20 11.09 -3.44
CA LEU A 218 9.36 12.11 -2.39
C LEU A 218 8.43 13.29 -2.59
N VAL A 219 8.29 13.78 -3.83
CA VAL A 219 7.36 14.86 -4.17
C VAL A 219 5.93 14.47 -3.81
N PHE A 220 5.50 13.27 -4.22
CA PHE A 220 4.20 12.70 -3.86
C PHE A 220 4.00 12.69 -2.34
N LEU A 221 4.95 12.11 -1.61
CA LEU A 221 4.85 11.88 -0.17
C LEU A 221 4.83 13.20 0.60
N PHE A 222 5.81 14.08 0.38
CA PHE A 222 5.93 15.31 1.15
C PHE A 222 4.83 16.31 0.84
N SER A 223 4.34 16.41 -0.40
CA SER A 223 3.20 17.27 -0.71
C SER A 223 1.88 16.71 -0.16
N THR A 224 1.70 15.38 -0.15
CA THR A 224 0.54 14.73 0.51
C THR A 224 0.57 14.98 2.01
N LEU A 225 1.71 14.79 2.66
CA LEU A 225 1.89 15.06 4.09
C LEU A 225 1.64 16.54 4.39
N GLY A 226 2.21 17.45 3.59
CA GLY A 226 1.98 18.89 3.73
C GLY A 226 0.51 19.26 3.61
N SER A 227 -0.22 18.70 2.65
CA SER A 227 -1.66 18.93 2.49
C SER A 227 -2.47 18.31 3.64
N ALA A 228 -2.11 17.12 4.13
CA ALA A 228 -2.79 16.49 5.27
C ALA A 228 -2.62 17.31 6.55
N VAL A 229 -1.41 17.75 6.86
CA VAL A 229 -1.13 18.65 8.00
C VAL A 229 -1.84 19.99 7.80
N GLY A 230 -1.80 20.53 6.58
CA GLY A 230 -2.49 21.77 6.25
C GLY A 230 -4.00 21.70 6.40
N THR A 231 -4.61 20.57 6.06
CA THR A 231 -6.04 20.30 6.25
C THR A 231 -6.41 20.33 7.74
N TYR A 232 -5.57 19.71 8.58
CA TYR A 232 -5.76 19.70 10.02
C TYR A 232 -5.60 21.11 10.63
N LEU A 233 -4.49 21.80 10.33
CA LEU A 233 -4.20 23.13 10.87
C LEU A 233 -5.18 24.20 10.38
N ALA A 234 -5.53 24.18 9.09
CA ALA A 234 -6.51 25.10 8.54
C ALA A 234 -7.91 24.81 9.08
N GLY A 235 -8.28 23.54 9.22
CA GLY A 235 -9.55 23.14 9.85
C GLY A 235 -9.67 23.65 11.30
N PHE A 236 -8.60 23.51 12.09
CA PHE A 236 -8.57 24.02 13.46
C PHE A 236 -8.67 25.55 13.50
N ARG A 237 -7.94 26.25 12.62
CA ARG A 237 -7.99 27.72 12.52
C ARG A 237 -9.37 28.23 12.09
N ILE A 238 -10.06 27.49 11.21
CA ILE A 238 -11.45 27.79 10.83
C ILE A 238 -12.36 27.65 12.05
N PHE A 239 -12.20 26.59 12.83
CA PHE A 239 -12.96 26.37 14.05
C PHE A 239 -12.73 27.49 15.08
N ASP A 240 -11.48 27.87 15.33
CA ASP A 240 -11.13 28.96 16.26
C ASP A 240 -11.79 30.28 15.84
N ARG A 241 -11.72 30.65 14.55
CA ARG A 241 -12.33 31.90 14.04
C ARG A 241 -13.87 31.88 14.03
N LEU A 242 -14.49 30.71 14.10
CA LEU A 242 -15.95 30.57 14.19
C LEU A 242 -16.45 30.53 15.64
N THR A 243 -15.59 30.24 16.61
CA THR A 243 -15.96 30.09 18.03
C THR A 243 -15.46 31.21 18.92
N GLY A 244 -14.39 31.91 18.53
CA GLY A 244 -13.96 33.19 19.09
C GLY A 244 -14.73 34.37 18.49
#